data_AF-A0A136MAE0-F1
#
_entry.id   AF-A0A136MAE0-F1
#
_cell.length_a   1.000
_cell.length_b   1.000
_cell.length_c   1.000
_cell.angle_alpha   90.00
_cell.angle_beta   90.00
_cell.angle_gamma   90.00
#
_symmetry.space_group_name_H-M   'P 1'
#
loop_
_entity.id
_entity.type
_entity.pdbx_description
1 polymer ?
#
loop_
_entity_poly.entity_id
_entity_poly.type
_entity_poly.pdbx_seq_one_letter_code
_entity_poly.pdbx_strand_id
1 'polypeptide(L)'
;MNRPIIITGLTILIGCAAQKTGTTPNSGQGDTRSTEINFLDDNTYLLINTTTDKSYGYDKSNPIKVGGSKESSGPRNERRFLNALLGPNGEEIKYFRAGSCCPFKTPNGPIDNSGMLDRYRLTWIGSSDTLDIYLNMYDKGDLMIPVGLTAKK
;
A
#
# COMPACT_ATOMS: atom_id res chain seq x y z
N MET A 1 -64.72 -5.23 41.19
CA MET A 1 -64.68 -3.91 41.88
C MET A 1 -63.32 -3.78 42.54
N ASN A 2 -62.69 -2.60 42.44
CA ASN A 2 -61.40 -2.17 43.04
C ASN A 2 -60.18 -2.07 42.08
N ARG A 3 -60.19 -0.95 41.34
CA ARG A 3 -59.20 0.14 41.18
C ARG A 3 -57.68 -0.13 41.08
N PRO A 4 -56.97 0.69 40.28
CA PRO A 4 -55.65 0.41 39.73
C PRO A 4 -54.49 0.97 40.57
N ILE A 5 -53.33 0.34 40.49
CA ILE A 5 -52.07 0.88 41.03
C ILE A 5 -51.25 1.41 39.84
N ILE A 6 -51.09 2.73 39.82
CA ILE A 6 -50.20 3.47 38.94
C ILE A 6 -48.78 3.30 39.51
N ILE A 7 -47.88 2.67 38.76
CA ILE A 7 -46.45 2.68 39.03
C ILE A 7 -45.80 3.61 38.01
N THR A 8 -45.53 4.83 38.48
CA THR A 8 -44.64 5.79 37.84
C THR A 8 -43.20 5.30 38.06
N GLY A 9 -42.50 4.93 37.00
CA GLY A 9 -41.19 4.26 37.10
C GLY A 9 -40.18 4.74 36.06
N LEU A 10 -39.59 5.90 36.35
CA LEU A 10 -38.22 6.33 36.03
C LEU A 10 -37.67 6.04 34.62
N THR A 11 -37.73 7.06 33.78
CA THR A 11 -36.99 7.19 32.51
C THR A 11 -35.48 7.22 32.74
N ILE A 12 -34.78 6.17 32.30
CA ILE A 12 -33.32 6.14 32.19
C ILE A 12 -32.95 6.59 30.77
N LEU A 13 -32.54 7.84 30.63
CA LEU A 13 -31.90 8.34 29.41
C LEU A 13 -30.47 7.79 29.36
N ILE A 14 -30.26 6.75 28.55
CA ILE A 14 -28.93 6.26 28.19
C ILE A 14 -28.35 7.26 27.20
N GLY A 15 -27.52 8.18 27.70
CA GLY A 15 -26.69 9.04 26.87
C GLY A 15 -25.59 8.21 26.21
N CYS A 16 -25.63 8.07 24.89
CA CYS A 16 -24.50 7.56 24.12
C CYS A 16 -23.37 8.62 24.14
N ALA A 17 -22.40 8.46 25.04
CA ALA A 17 -21.14 9.17 24.93
C ALA A 17 -20.39 8.63 23.70
N ALA A 18 -20.33 9.42 22.63
CA ALA A 18 -19.46 9.13 21.49
C ALA A 18 -18.00 9.20 21.97
N GLN A 19 -17.39 8.03 22.17
CA GLN A 19 -15.95 7.94 22.34
C GLN A 19 -15.30 8.40 21.03
N LYS A 20 -14.72 9.61 21.04
CA LYS A 20 -13.72 9.98 20.04
C LYS A 20 -12.52 9.07 20.28
N THR A 21 -12.40 8.03 19.48
CA THR A 21 -11.18 7.25 19.39
C THR A 21 -10.10 8.17 18.87
N GLY A 22 -9.21 8.60 19.77
CA GLY A 22 -7.96 9.24 19.40
C GLY A 22 -7.17 8.29 18.52
N THR A 23 -6.86 8.73 17.31
CA THR A 23 -6.05 8.02 16.33
C THR A 23 -4.65 7.77 16.91
N THR A 24 -4.46 6.62 17.52
CA THR A 24 -3.13 6.01 17.65
C THR A 24 -2.67 5.64 16.24
N PRO A 25 -1.44 5.94 15.80
CA PRO A 25 -0.97 5.52 14.49
C PRO A 25 -0.76 4.00 14.52
N ASN A 26 -1.85 3.25 14.29
CA ASN A 26 -1.80 1.81 14.11
C ASN A 26 -1.11 1.52 12.78
N SER A 27 0.07 0.93 12.88
CA SER A 27 0.79 0.29 11.79
C SER A 27 -0.09 -0.83 11.23
N GLY A 28 -0.76 -0.58 10.10
CA GLY A 28 -1.62 -1.58 9.45
C GLY A 28 -2.78 -1.03 8.61
N GLN A 29 -2.58 0.03 7.81
CA GLN A 29 -3.55 0.30 6.73
C GLN A 29 -3.28 -0.70 5.59
N GLY A 30 -4.17 -1.68 5.45
CA GLY A 30 -4.11 -2.70 4.39
C GLY A 30 -4.41 -2.12 3.00
N ASP A 31 -5.43 -2.65 2.34
CA ASP A 31 -5.84 -2.21 1.01
C ASP A 31 -6.43 -0.78 1.06
N THR A 32 -5.82 0.15 0.34
CA THR A 32 -6.20 1.58 0.22
C THR A 32 -6.35 2.04 -1.23
N ARG A 33 -6.27 1.12 -2.20
CA ARG A 33 -6.40 1.46 -3.63
C ARG A 33 -7.78 2.03 -3.92
N SER A 34 -7.82 3.16 -4.61
CA SER A 34 -9.02 3.87 -5.04
C SER A 34 -9.13 3.98 -6.56
N THR A 35 -8.01 3.78 -7.26
CA THR A 35 -7.90 3.87 -8.72
C THR A 35 -7.91 2.48 -9.37
N GLU A 36 -8.51 2.39 -10.55
CA GLU A 36 -8.46 1.16 -11.35
C GLU A 36 -7.05 0.91 -11.87
N ILE A 37 -6.67 -0.37 -11.95
CA ILE A 37 -5.39 -0.79 -12.50
C ILE A 37 -5.55 -1.05 -13.99
N ASN A 38 -4.71 -0.39 -14.77
CA ASN A 38 -4.57 -0.62 -16.20
C ASN A 38 -3.22 -1.26 -16.50
N PHE A 39 -3.12 -1.89 -17.66
CA PHE A 39 -1.95 -2.63 -18.10
C PHE A 39 -1.53 -2.17 -19.48
N LEU A 40 -0.23 -2.07 -19.72
CA LEU A 40 0.32 -1.98 -21.07
C LEU A 40 0.32 -3.37 -21.72
N ASP A 41 0.63 -4.39 -20.92
CA ASP A 41 0.61 -5.81 -21.28
C ASP A 41 0.51 -6.68 -20.00
N ASP A 42 0.45 -8.00 -20.17
CA ASP A 42 0.32 -8.96 -19.05
C ASP A 42 1.40 -8.85 -17.97
N ASN A 43 2.55 -8.27 -18.29
CA ASN A 43 3.74 -8.14 -17.46
C ASN A 43 4.08 -6.68 -17.11
N THR A 44 3.26 -5.69 -17.49
CA THR A 44 3.58 -4.27 -17.28
C THR A 44 2.34 -3.46 -16.92
N TYR A 45 2.37 -2.75 -15.78
CA TYR A 45 1.30 -1.81 -15.44
C TYR A 45 1.36 -0.54 -16.29
N LEU A 46 0.20 0.05 -16.58
CA LEU A 46 0.11 1.43 -17.07
C LEU A 46 0.07 2.38 -15.87
N LEU A 47 1.16 3.13 -15.65
CA LEU A 47 1.27 4.12 -14.57
C LEU A 47 1.04 5.53 -15.13
N ILE A 48 -0.02 6.19 -14.68
CA ILE A 48 -0.44 7.51 -15.20
C ILE A 48 -0.21 8.62 -14.15
N ASN A 49 -0.39 8.28 -12.87
CA ASN A 49 -0.34 9.24 -11.78
C ASN A 49 1.09 9.45 -11.29
N THR A 50 1.47 10.71 -11.09
CA THR A 50 2.73 11.10 -10.43
C THR A 50 2.46 11.52 -8.99
N THR A 51 3.50 11.52 -8.15
CA THR A 51 3.43 12.04 -6.78
C THR A 51 4.53 13.07 -6.54
N THR A 52 4.30 13.99 -5.61
CA THR A 52 5.32 14.91 -5.08
C THR A 52 5.92 14.41 -3.76
N ASP A 53 5.39 13.33 -3.20
CA ASP A 53 5.91 12.71 -1.99
C ASP A 53 7.22 11.97 -2.28
N LYS A 54 8.32 12.56 -1.83
CA LYS A 54 9.68 12.04 -2.01
C LYS A 54 9.94 10.74 -1.24
N SER A 55 9.07 10.32 -0.34
CA SER A 55 9.22 9.06 0.41
C SER A 55 8.56 7.86 -0.28
N TYR A 56 7.64 8.11 -1.23
CA TYR A 56 6.85 7.06 -1.86
C TYR A 56 7.74 6.07 -2.64
N GLY A 57 7.75 4.82 -2.17
CA GLY A 57 8.57 3.74 -2.70
C GLY A 57 10.03 3.73 -2.21
N TYR A 58 10.57 4.85 -1.76
CA TYR A 58 11.97 4.96 -1.31
C TYR A 58 12.13 4.78 0.21
N ASP A 59 11.07 5.01 0.98
CA ASP A 59 11.04 4.72 2.41
C ASP A 59 10.29 3.42 2.70
N LYS A 60 10.82 2.63 3.62
CA LYS A 60 10.19 1.42 4.16
C LYS A 60 8.84 1.72 4.82
N SER A 61 8.66 2.92 5.37
CA SER A 61 7.37 3.33 5.95
C SER A 61 6.35 3.80 4.90
N ASN A 62 6.78 4.02 3.66
CA ASN A 62 5.91 4.40 2.54
C ASN A 62 6.17 3.54 1.29
N PRO A 63 6.01 2.20 1.39
CA PRO A 63 6.31 1.30 0.29
C PRO A 63 5.23 1.38 -0.79
N ILE A 64 5.57 0.97 -2.01
CA ILE A 64 4.56 0.80 -3.07
C ILE A 64 3.75 -0.47 -2.78
N LYS A 65 2.47 -0.28 -2.53
CA LYS A 65 1.49 -1.34 -2.25
C LYS A 65 0.96 -1.95 -3.55
N VAL A 66 1.75 -2.81 -4.18
CA VAL A 66 1.33 -3.51 -5.41
C VAL A 66 0.22 -4.53 -5.13
N GLY A 67 0.25 -5.15 -3.94
CA GLY A 67 -0.71 -6.15 -3.51
C GLY A 67 -0.66 -7.44 -4.34
N GLY A 68 -1.62 -8.32 -4.11
CA GLY A 68 -1.70 -9.61 -4.81
C GLY A 68 -1.54 -10.84 -3.92
N SER A 69 -1.48 -10.68 -2.59
CA SER A 69 -1.45 -11.80 -1.63
C SER A 69 -2.64 -12.74 -1.82
N LYS A 70 -3.88 -12.21 -1.86
CA LYS A 70 -5.11 -13.01 -2.04
C LYS A 70 -5.15 -13.76 -3.36
N GLU A 71 -4.65 -13.15 -4.43
CA GLU A 71 -4.66 -13.71 -5.78
C GLU A 71 -3.38 -14.51 -6.11
N SER A 72 -2.48 -14.72 -5.14
CA SER A 72 -1.16 -15.32 -5.36
C SER A 72 -0.37 -14.66 -6.50
N SER A 73 -0.61 -13.37 -6.71
CA SER A 73 -0.02 -12.56 -7.79
C SER A 73 1.01 -11.55 -7.28
N GLY A 74 1.26 -11.47 -5.97
CA GLY A 74 2.18 -10.53 -5.33
C GLY A 74 3.52 -10.33 -6.07
N PRO A 75 4.36 -11.37 -6.17
CA PRO A 75 5.64 -11.28 -6.90
C PRO A 75 5.50 -10.94 -8.39
N ARG A 76 4.36 -11.24 -9.01
CA ARG A 76 4.08 -10.84 -10.41
C ARG A 76 3.75 -9.35 -10.48
N ASN A 77 2.98 -8.82 -9.53
CA ASN A 77 2.58 -7.42 -9.48
C ASN A 77 3.78 -6.51 -9.15
N GLU A 78 4.72 -6.97 -8.34
CA GLU A 78 6.00 -6.28 -8.13
C GLU A 78 6.75 -6.09 -9.45
N ARG A 79 6.92 -7.17 -10.21
CA ARG A 79 7.57 -7.12 -11.53
C ARG A 79 6.79 -6.26 -12.52
N ARG A 80 5.46 -6.30 -12.52
CA ARG A 80 4.61 -5.43 -13.35
C ARG A 80 4.83 -3.95 -13.08
N PHE A 81 4.96 -3.58 -11.81
CA PHE A 81 5.27 -2.22 -11.43
C PHE A 81 6.69 -1.82 -11.85
N LEU A 82 7.69 -2.65 -11.56
CA LEU A 82 9.08 -2.39 -11.93
C LEU A 82 9.29 -2.30 -13.45
N ASN A 83 8.64 -3.17 -14.22
CA ASN A 83 8.69 -3.17 -15.69
C ASN A 83 8.09 -1.90 -16.31
N ALA A 84 7.21 -1.21 -15.59
CA ALA A 84 6.59 0.03 -16.04
C ALA A 84 7.50 1.25 -15.85
N LEU A 85 8.46 1.18 -14.93
CA LEU A 85 9.34 2.31 -14.60
C LEU A 85 10.43 2.53 -15.65
N LEU A 86 10.79 3.80 -15.81
CA LEU A 86 11.90 4.29 -16.59
C LEU A 86 12.71 5.29 -15.75
N GLY A 87 13.96 5.52 -16.14
CA GLY A 87 14.83 6.50 -15.51
C GLY A 87 14.29 7.94 -15.64
N PRO A 88 14.99 8.92 -15.03
CA PRO A 88 14.54 10.31 -14.99
C PRO A 88 14.28 10.92 -16.38
N ASN A 89 14.98 10.44 -17.42
CA ASN A 89 14.85 10.93 -18.79
C ASN A 89 14.28 9.86 -19.74
N GLY A 90 13.65 8.81 -19.22
CA GLY A 90 13.07 7.73 -20.01
C GLY A 90 14.02 6.56 -20.28
N GLU A 91 15.14 6.47 -19.56
CA GLU A 91 16.10 5.38 -19.71
C GLU A 91 15.50 4.03 -19.31
N GLU A 92 15.88 2.96 -20.00
CA GLU A 92 15.48 1.61 -19.60
C GLU A 92 16.10 1.25 -18.24
N ILE A 93 15.25 0.85 -17.29
CA ILE A 93 15.66 0.41 -15.98
C ILE A 93 15.94 -1.10 -15.99
N LYS A 94 17.07 -1.48 -15.41
CA LYS A 94 17.35 -2.83 -14.92
C LYS A 94 17.11 -2.86 -13.42
N TYR A 95 16.58 -3.96 -12.92
CA TYR A 95 16.38 -4.14 -11.48
C TYR A 95 16.89 -5.50 -11.03
N PHE A 96 17.29 -5.56 -9.77
CA PHE A 96 17.56 -6.82 -9.08
C PHE A 96 16.87 -6.83 -7.72
N ARG A 97 16.41 -8.02 -7.29
CA ARG A 97 15.80 -8.20 -5.97
C ARG A 97 16.92 -8.33 -4.94
N ALA A 98 17.07 -7.33 -4.07
CA ALA A 98 18.05 -7.32 -2.99
C ALA A 98 17.63 -8.17 -1.78
N GLY A 99 16.41 -8.72 -1.81
CA GLY A 99 15.87 -9.64 -0.81
C GLY A 99 14.63 -9.07 -0.11
N SER A 100 13.98 -9.93 0.67
CA SER A 100 12.94 -9.49 1.60
C SER A 100 13.58 -8.82 2.81
N CYS A 101 12.93 -7.80 3.32
CA CYS A 101 13.37 -7.03 4.48
C CYS A 101 12.16 -6.58 5.30
N CYS A 102 12.46 -5.80 6.33
CA CYS A 102 11.52 -4.80 6.84
C CYS A 102 10.20 -5.44 7.30
N PRO A 103 10.22 -6.19 8.42
CA PRO A 103 9.00 -6.77 8.97
C PRO A 103 8.00 -5.67 9.30
N PHE A 104 6.75 -5.87 8.94
CA PHE A 104 5.67 -4.94 9.20
C PHE A 104 4.35 -5.67 9.49
N LYS A 105 3.36 -4.94 10.00
CA LYS A 105 2.01 -5.44 10.24
C LYS A 105 1.10 -5.13 9.06
N THR A 106 0.35 -6.15 8.62
CA THR A 106 -0.62 -6.09 7.53
C THR A 106 -1.75 -7.09 7.78
N PRO A 107 -3.03 -6.70 7.54
CA PRO A 107 -4.15 -7.64 7.62
C PRO A 107 -4.13 -8.71 6.51
N ASN A 108 -3.30 -8.54 5.47
CA ASN A 108 -3.16 -9.47 4.36
C ASN A 108 -1.93 -10.38 4.50
N GLY A 109 -1.25 -10.34 5.65
CA GLY A 109 -0.09 -11.17 5.99
C GLY A 109 -0.49 -12.59 6.42
N PRO A 110 0.24 -13.64 5.99
CA PRO A 110 -0.16 -15.03 6.21
C PRO A 110 0.10 -15.55 7.64
N ILE A 111 0.98 -14.90 8.40
CA ILE A 111 1.36 -15.32 9.76
C ILE A 111 1.21 -14.11 10.67
N ASP A 112 0.35 -14.21 11.70
CA ASP A 112 0.11 -13.18 12.72
C ASP A 112 -0.10 -11.75 12.19
N ASN A 113 -0.78 -11.63 11.04
CA ASN A 113 -0.96 -10.36 10.33
C ASN A 113 0.37 -9.63 10.08
N SER A 114 1.41 -10.37 9.70
CA SER A 114 2.74 -9.86 9.41
C SER A 114 3.20 -10.22 8.01
N GLY A 115 3.99 -9.32 7.44
CA GLY A 115 4.63 -9.48 6.13
C GLY A 115 6.05 -8.92 6.14
N MET A 116 6.78 -9.19 5.07
CA MET A 116 8.11 -8.64 4.79
C MET A 116 8.04 -7.85 3.49
N LEU A 117 8.52 -6.61 3.47
CA LEU A 117 8.65 -5.88 2.22
C LEU A 117 9.72 -6.52 1.35
N ASP A 118 9.62 -6.35 0.04
CA ASP A 118 10.68 -6.70 -0.87
C ASP A 118 11.45 -5.46 -1.30
N ARG A 119 12.77 -5.51 -1.14
CA ARG A 119 13.67 -4.46 -1.58
C ARG A 119 14.24 -4.82 -2.95
N TYR A 120 14.03 -3.94 -3.91
CA TYR A 120 14.66 -4.02 -5.23
C TYR A 120 15.63 -2.85 -5.40
N ARG A 121 16.67 -3.07 -6.22
CA ARG A 121 17.63 -2.06 -6.61
C ARG A 121 17.52 -1.82 -8.10
N LEU A 122 17.29 -0.56 -8.47
CA LEU A 122 17.12 -0.09 -9.84
C LEU A 122 18.43 0.55 -10.32
N THR A 123 18.74 0.38 -11.59
CA THR A 123 19.85 1.05 -12.27
C THR A 123 19.48 1.29 -13.72
N TRP A 124 20.05 2.33 -14.32
CA TRP A 124 19.88 2.65 -15.75
C TRP A 124 21.20 3.21 -16.29
N ILE A 125 21.31 3.30 -17.61
CA ILE A 125 22.49 3.87 -18.26
C ILE A 125 22.64 5.33 -17.81
N GLY A 126 23.81 5.68 -17.27
CA GLY A 126 24.09 7.01 -16.73
C GLY A 126 23.82 7.17 -15.22
N SER A 127 23.22 6.17 -14.56
CA SER A 127 23.17 6.15 -13.09
C SER A 127 24.56 5.89 -12.50
N SER A 128 24.96 6.67 -11.48
CA SER A 128 26.23 6.47 -10.76
C SER A 128 26.15 5.42 -9.66
N ASP A 129 24.94 5.08 -9.22
CA ASP A 129 24.66 4.07 -8.20
C ASP A 129 23.26 3.47 -8.43
N THR A 130 22.92 2.45 -7.65
CA THR A 130 21.61 1.85 -7.56
C THR A 130 20.64 2.65 -6.69
N LEU A 131 19.37 2.64 -7.06
CA LEU A 131 18.27 3.23 -6.32
C LEU A 131 17.46 2.12 -5.64
N ASP A 132 17.36 2.13 -4.31
CA ASP A 132 16.53 1.18 -3.56
C ASP A 132 15.03 1.56 -3.70
N ILE A 133 14.17 0.57 -3.93
CA ILE A 133 12.71 0.69 -3.85
C ILE A 133 12.13 -0.42 -2.97
N TYR A 134 11.09 -0.09 -2.22
CA TYR A 134 10.42 -1.01 -1.30
C TYR A 134 9.00 -1.31 -1.79
N LEU A 135 8.72 -2.59 -2.01
CA LEU A 135 7.44 -3.08 -2.50
C LEU A 135 6.73 -3.88 -1.40
N ASN A 136 5.42 -3.66 -1.32
CA ASN A 136 4.50 -4.42 -0.49
C ASN A 136 3.58 -5.23 -1.43
N MET A 137 3.83 -6.54 -1.49
CA MET A 137 3.02 -7.49 -2.24
C MET A 137 1.75 -7.98 -1.54
N TYR A 138 1.52 -7.55 -0.29
CA TYR A 138 0.37 -7.96 0.51
C TYR A 138 -0.81 -7.01 0.30
N ASP A 139 -0.56 -5.72 0.50
CA ASP A 139 -1.59 -4.69 0.49
C ASP A 139 -1.68 -3.99 -0.86
N LYS A 140 -2.88 -3.57 -1.23
CA LYS A 140 -3.17 -2.82 -2.45
C LYS A 140 -3.21 -1.32 -2.15
N GLY A 141 -2.44 -0.51 -2.87
CA GLY A 141 -2.55 0.95 -2.87
C GLY A 141 -2.56 1.49 -4.28
N ASP A 142 -2.90 2.77 -4.42
CA ASP A 142 -2.78 3.46 -5.70
C ASP A 142 -1.31 3.44 -6.15
N LEU A 143 -1.12 3.12 -7.44
CA LEU A 143 0.18 2.98 -8.04
C LEU A 143 0.56 4.31 -8.69
N MET A 144 1.56 4.97 -8.12
CA MET A 144 2.08 6.24 -8.60
C MET A 144 3.51 6.07 -9.10
N ILE A 145 3.96 6.97 -9.95
CA ILE A 145 5.35 7.04 -10.40
C ILE A 145 6.17 7.70 -9.27
N PRO A 146 7.18 7.02 -8.69
CA PRO A 146 8.03 7.61 -7.66
C PRO A 146 8.77 8.85 -8.16
N VAL A 147 9.00 9.82 -7.26
CA VAL A 147 9.67 11.07 -7.60
C VAL A 147 11.02 10.80 -8.26
N GLY A 148 11.29 11.47 -9.39
CA GLY A 148 12.55 11.34 -10.13
C GLY A 148 12.60 10.15 -11.10
N LEU A 149 11.55 9.34 -11.18
CA LEU A 149 11.39 8.32 -12.23
C LEU A 149 10.31 8.73 -13.22
N THR A 150 10.29 8.05 -14.37
CA THR A 150 9.23 8.14 -15.36
C THR A 150 8.60 6.77 -15.60
N ALA A 151 7.61 6.68 -16.49
CA ALA A 151 6.97 5.42 -16.81
C ALA A 151 6.75 5.25 -18.32
N LYS A 152 6.67 3.99 -18.75
CA LYS A 152 6.29 3.60 -20.10
C LYS A 152 4.87 4.08 -20.42
N LYS A 153 4.61 4.32 -21.71
CA LYS A 153 3.35 4.80 -22.26
C LYS A 153 2.78 3.81 -23.25
#